data_AF-A0A4Y2GU72-F1
#
_entry.id   AF-A0A4Y2GU72-F1
#
_cell.length_a   1.000
_cell.length_b   1.000
_cell.length_c   1.000
_cell.angle_alpha   90.00
_cell.angle_beta   90.00
_cell.angle_gamma   90.00
#
_symmetry.space_group_name_H-M   'P 1'
#
loop_
_entity.id
_entity.type
_entity.pdbx_description
1 polymer ?
#
loop_
_entity_poly.entity_id
_entity_poly.type
_entity_poly.pdbx_seq_one_letter_code
_entity_poly.pdbx_strand_id
1 'polypeptide(L)'
;MEKVILYASAAWAHNITARQQKLLSSIQRKFLLNITGAYNTTPTVALQVIERLMPLHIKAKMQSTLVRVGRLGRNCDYEGIHFDHESYEQPSPPSTIHPALFSLEDRITHGGQVPSNRTPIEVYTDGSKINDQTGSAFCVIANEAITKTWNAKLGPANTVFQAEMLALKAAIEWANTANDDVNIWSDSESSLQVLKSFYVKSKIIQEAQMTLLENARIRLG
;
A
#
# COMPACT_ATOMS: atom_id res chain seq x y z
N MET A 1 22.60 13.05 4.05
CA MET A 1 22.63 14.26 3.20
C MET A 1 21.47 14.32 2.21
N GLU A 2 21.20 13.28 1.42
CA GLU A 2 20.04 13.29 0.50
C GLU A 2 18.71 13.62 1.19
N LYS A 3 18.44 13.00 2.36
CA LYS A 3 17.24 13.31 3.16
C LYS A 3 17.11 14.80 3.53
N VAL A 4 18.22 15.50 3.77
CA VAL A 4 18.23 16.91 4.15
C VAL A 4 17.88 17.79 2.94
N ILE A 5 18.49 17.51 1.78
CA ILE A 5 18.23 18.30 0.57
C ILE A 5 16.81 18.06 0.04
N LEU A 6 16.33 16.82 0.15
CA LEU A 6 15.02 16.42 -0.37
C LEU A 6 13.86 16.72 0.57
N TYR A 7 14.11 17.12 1.82
CA TYR A 7 13.08 17.33 2.83
C TYR A 7 11.92 18.23 2.34
N ALA A 8 12.26 19.34 1.68
CA ALA A 8 11.28 20.30 1.17
C ALA A 8 11.06 20.20 -0.35
N SER A 9 11.49 19.11 -1.00
CA SER A 9 11.43 19.02 -2.47
C SER A 9 10.00 19.12 -3.01
N ALA A 10 9.00 18.69 -2.25
CA ALA A 10 7.59 18.84 -2.63
C ALA A 10 7.15 20.29 -2.90
N ALA A 11 7.80 21.28 -2.26
CA ALA A 11 7.46 22.68 -2.44
C ALA A 11 8.03 23.29 -3.73
N TRP A 12 9.20 22.84 -4.18
CA TRP A 12 9.96 23.52 -5.26
C TRP A 12 10.37 22.63 -6.43
N ALA A 13 10.43 21.30 -6.26
CA ALA A 13 10.99 20.39 -7.24
C ALA A 13 10.00 19.98 -8.35
N HIS A 14 8.76 20.48 -8.32
CA HIS A 14 7.81 20.26 -9.40
C HIS A 14 8.22 20.95 -10.71
N ASN A 15 8.97 22.05 -10.63
CA ASN A 15 9.45 22.78 -11.80
C ASN A 15 10.94 23.15 -11.63
N ILE A 16 11.82 22.16 -11.79
CA ILE A 16 13.27 22.35 -11.67
C ILE A 16 13.81 23.02 -12.94
N THR A 17 14.41 24.20 -12.77
CA THR A 17 15.13 24.90 -13.83
C THR A 17 16.49 24.25 -14.13
N ALA A 18 17.02 24.47 -15.33
CA ALA A 18 18.37 24.00 -15.70
C ALA A 18 19.46 24.48 -14.73
N ARG A 19 19.31 25.69 -14.16
CA ARG A 19 20.22 26.22 -13.14
C ARG A 19 20.16 25.41 -11.85
N GLN A 20 18.97 25.11 -11.35
CA GLN A 20 18.78 24.28 -10.15
C GLN A 20 19.29 22.85 -10.38
N GLN A 21 19.08 22.28 -11.57
CA GLN A 21 19.62 20.97 -11.92
C GLN A 21 21.14 20.94 -11.86
N LYS A 22 21.82 21.94 -12.45
CA LYS A 22 23.29 22.07 -12.37
C LYS A 22 23.78 22.21 -10.93
N LEU A 23 23.08 23.00 -10.10
CA LEU A 23 23.40 23.15 -8.69
C LEU A 23 23.29 21.82 -7.93
N LEU A 24 22.18 21.10 -8.10
CA LEU A 24 21.96 19.79 -7.47
C LEU A 24 23.01 18.77 -7.90
N SER A 25 23.38 18.75 -9.19
CA SER A 25 24.44 17.90 -9.70
C SER A 25 25.82 18.27 -9.12
N SER A 26 26.11 19.55 -8.95
CA SER A 26 27.35 20.02 -8.31
C SER A 26 27.43 19.60 -6.84
N ILE A 27 26.31 19.72 -6.11
CA ILE A 27 26.22 19.27 -4.72
C ILE A 27 26.45 17.76 -4.65
N GLN A 28 25.69 16.97 -5.41
CA GLN A 28 25.80 15.51 -5.41
C GLN A 28 27.22 15.04 -5.79
N ARG A 29 27.86 15.69 -6.77
CA ARG A 29 29.22 15.36 -7.22
C ARG A 29 30.24 15.40 -6.08
N LYS A 30 30.18 16.40 -5.19
CA LYS A 30 31.13 16.51 -4.07
C LYS A 30 31.09 15.28 -3.18
N PHE A 31 29.89 14.75 -2.93
CA PHE A 31 29.72 13.56 -2.12
C PHE A 31 30.13 12.29 -2.86
N LEU A 32 29.80 12.19 -4.15
CA LEU A 32 30.21 11.05 -4.97
C LEU A 32 31.73 10.93 -5.04
N LEU A 33 32.46 12.04 -5.20
CA LEU A 33 33.93 12.04 -5.17
C LEU A 33 34.47 11.62 -3.80
N ASN A 34 33.86 12.09 -2.71
CA ASN A 34 34.27 11.71 -1.36
C ASN A 34 34.03 10.23 -1.06
N ILE A 35 32.96 9.64 -1.60
CA ILE A 35 32.63 8.22 -1.42
C ILE A 35 33.56 7.34 -2.25
N THR A 36 33.73 7.68 -3.53
CA THR A 36 34.47 6.86 -4.51
C THR A 36 35.98 7.03 -4.44
N GLY A 37 36.48 8.16 -3.93
CA GLY A 37 37.88 8.55 -4.02
C GLY A 37 38.38 8.81 -5.45
N ALA A 38 37.46 8.91 -6.42
CA ALA A 38 37.80 9.07 -7.83
C ALA A 38 38.44 10.44 -8.13
N TYR A 39 39.15 10.52 -9.26
CA TYR A 39 39.75 11.78 -9.71
C TYR A 39 38.69 12.88 -9.93
N ASN A 40 39.07 14.14 -9.68
CA ASN A 40 38.23 15.31 -9.91
C ASN A 40 37.78 15.49 -11.38
N THR A 41 38.43 14.84 -12.34
CA THR A 41 38.07 14.82 -13.77
C THR A 41 37.04 13.74 -14.13
N THR A 42 36.76 12.80 -13.22
CA THR A 42 35.83 11.69 -13.47
C THR A 42 34.42 12.23 -13.74
N PRO A 43 33.73 11.83 -14.81
CA PRO A 43 32.38 12.30 -15.12
C PRO A 43 31.38 11.98 -14.00
N THR A 44 30.50 12.93 -13.63
CA THR A 44 29.51 12.71 -12.56
C THR A 44 28.56 11.55 -12.86
N VAL A 45 28.18 11.38 -14.12
CA VAL A 45 27.30 10.27 -14.54
C VAL A 45 27.96 8.92 -14.30
N ALA A 46 29.27 8.79 -14.55
CA ALA A 46 30.00 7.56 -14.27
C ALA A 46 29.99 7.24 -12.77
N LEU A 47 30.20 8.26 -11.92
CA LEU A 47 30.13 8.09 -10.46
C LEU A 47 28.73 7.65 -9.99
N GLN A 48 27.67 8.24 -10.56
CA GLN A 48 26.29 7.86 -10.26
C GLN A 48 26.01 6.40 -10.62
N VAL A 49 26.50 5.94 -11.77
CA VAL A 49 26.32 4.54 -12.22
C VAL A 49 27.08 3.57 -11.32
N ILE A 50 28.34 3.86 -11.01
CA ILE A 50 29.20 3.01 -10.15
C ILE A 50 28.57 2.87 -8.75
N GLU A 51 28.13 3.98 -8.17
CA GLU A 51 27.49 4.00 -6.85
C GLU A 51 26.02 3.56 -6.87
N ARG A 52 25.45 3.31 -8.07
CA ARG A 52 24.01 3.04 -8.27
C ARG A 52 23.10 4.11 -7.64
N LEU A 53 23.54 5.37 -7.70
CA LEU A 53 22.84 6.52 -7.15
C LEU A 53 22.15 7.32 -8.25
N MET A 54 20.83 7.50 -8.10
CA MET A 54 20.03 8.34 -8.99
C MET A 54 20.46 9.81 -8.94
N PRO A 55 20.47 10.54 -10.06
CA PRO A 55 20.68 11.99 -10.06
C PRO A 55 19.73 12.72 -9.11
N LEU A 56 20.27 13.64 -8.30
CA LEU A 56 19.54 14.26 -7.20
C LEU A 56 18.28 15.04 -7.65
N HIS A 57 18.34 15.67 -8.82
CA HIS A 57 17.20 16.40 -9.39
C HIS A 57 16.05 15.47 -9.83
N ILE A 58 16.37 14.27 -10.33
CA ILE A 58 15.36 13.25 -10.68
C ILE A 58 14.69 12.76 -9.40
N LYS A 59 15.48 12.45 -8.37
CA LYS A 59 14.97 12.04 -7.06
C LYS A 59 14.09 13.12 -6.42
N ALA A 60 14.46 14.40 -6.55
CA ALA A 60 13.67 15.53 -6.08
C ALA A 60 12.32 15.66 -6.78
N LYS A 61 12.30 15.56 -8.13
CA LYS A 61 11.06 15.55 -8.92
C LYS A 61 10.17 14.37 -8.51
N MET A 62 10.74 13.16 -8.42
CA MET A 62 10.01 11.96 -8.00
C MET A 62 9.34 12.13 -6.63
N GLN A 63 10.07 12.60 -5.63
CA GLN A 63 9.53 12.91 -4.30
C GLN A 63 8.42 13.96 -4.35
N SER A 64 8.60 15.01 -5.17
CA SER A 64 7.58 16.04 -5.36
C SER A 64 6.31 15.49 -6.00
N THR A 65 6.43 14.61 -6.99
CA THR A 65 5.31 13.93 -7.64
C THR A 65 4.56 13.05 -6.64
N LEU A 66 5.27 12.21 -5.88
CA LEU A 66 4.66 11.34 -4.87
C LEU A 66 3.86 12.11 -3.82
N VAL A 67 4.41 13.21 -3.30
CA VAL A 67 3.69 14.05 -2.31
C VAL A 67 2.48 14.74 -2.93
N ARG A 68 2.61 15.23 -4.16
CA ARG A 68 1.54 15.96 -4.83
C ARG A 68 0.35 15.06 -5.16
N VAL A 69 0.62 13.87 -5.71
CA VAL A 69 -0.41 12.90 -6.09
C VAL A 69 -0.97 12.20 -4.84
N GLY A 70 -0.12 11.67 -3.97
CA GLY A 70 -0.53 10.80 -2.86
C GLY A 70 -0.70 11.48 -1.50
N ARG A 71 -0.57 12.81 -1.39
CA ARG A 71 -0.88 13.53 -0.14
C ARG A 71 -1.67 14.81 -0.37
N LEU A 72 -1.37 15.54 -1.44
CA LEU A 72 -2.07 16.79 -1.75
C LEU A 72 -3.30 16.59 -2.64
N GLY A 73 -3.53 15.37 -3.15
CA GLY A 73 -4.64 15.07 -4.05
C GLY A 73 -4.61 15.92 -5.32
N ARG A 74 -3.44 16.07 -5.94
CA ARG A 74 -3.28 16.90 -7.15
C ARG A 74 -2.67 16.08 -8.28
N ASN A 75 -3.28 16.20 -9.45
CA ASN A 75 -2.78 15.60 -10.67
C ASN A 75 -1.43 16.19 -11.05
N CYS A 76 -0.61 15.41 -11.73
CA CYS A 76 0.63 15.94 -12.28
C CYS A 76 1.22 15.16 -13.43
N ASP A 77 1.99 15.86 -14.24
CA ASP A 77 2.77 15.25 -15.31
C ASP A 77 4.23 15.11 -14.90
N TYR A 78 4.81 13.96 -15.23
CA TYR A 78 6.23 13.69 -15.04
C TYR A 78 6.76 12.88 -16.22
N GLU A 79 7.75 13.44 -16.94
CA GLU A 79 8.39 12.82 -18.11
C GLU A 79 7.37 12.33 -19.17
N GLY A 80 6.29 13.11 -19.39
CA GLY A 80 5.24 12.79 -20.36
C GLY A 80 4.16 11.81 -19.88
N ILE A 81 4.27 11.31 -18.65
CA ILE A 81 3.27 10.46 -18.02
C ILE A 81 2.35 11.31 -17.14
N HIS A 82 1.04 11.20 -17.37
CA HIS A 82 0.03 11.83 -16.53
C HIS A 82 -0.29 10.97 -15.31
N PHE A 83 -0.17 11.55 -14.13
CA PHE A 83 -0.55 10.93 -12.86
C PHE A 83 -1.83 11.58 -12.37
N ASP A 84 -2.93 10.83 -12.45
CA ASP A 84 -4.20 11.21 -11.87
C ASP A 84 -4.25 10.79 -10.39
N HIS A 85 -4.56 11.72 -9.50
CA HIS A 85 -4.54 11.46 -8.06
C HIS A 85 -5.64 10.50 -7.60
N GLU A 86 -6.77 10.42 -8.32
CA GLU A 86 -7.88 9.51 -7.98
C GLU A 86 -7.50 8.04 -8.21
N SER A 87 -6.52 7.79 -9.08
CA SER A 87 -5.98 6.46 -9.34
C SER A 87 -5.12 5.91 -8.18
N TYR A 88 -4.81 6.74 -7.18
CA TYR A 88 -3.96 6.37 -6.05
C TYR A 88 -4.72 6.48 -4.73
N GLU A 89 -4.41 5.56 -3.82
CA GLU A 89 -4.94 5.61 -2.47
C GLU A 89 -4.49 6.89 -1.76
N GLN A 90 -5.47 7.67 -1.31
CA GLN A 90 -5.22 8.89 -0.55
C GLN A 90 -5.10 8.56 0.94
N PRO A 91 -4.25 9.27 1.69
CA PRO A 91 -4.10 9.04 3.12
C PRO A 91 -5.43 9.32 3.80
N SER A 92 -5.88 8.38 4.62
CA SER A 92 -7.02 8.62 5.50
C SER A 92 -6.57 9.29 6.80
N PRO A 93 -7.44 10.11 7.42
CA PRO A 93 -7.18 10.60 8.76
C PRO A 93 -6.96 9.42 9.73
N PRO A 94 -6.22 9.63 10.83
CA PRO A 94 -6.13 8.63 11.89
C PRO A 94 -7.52 8.20 12.36
N SER A 95 -7.65 6.94 12.75
CA SER A 95 -8.90 6.43 13.33
C SER A 95 -9.32 7.28 14.52
N THR A 96 -10.61 7.55 14.62
CA THR A 96 -11.23 8.25 15.75
C THR A 96 -11.50 7.32 16.94
N ILE A 97 -11.34 6.00 16.74
CA ILE A 97 -11.48 5.01 17.81
C ILE A 97 -10.33 5.19 18.80
N HIS A 98 -10.65 5.22 20.09
CA HIS A 98 -9.63 5.24 21.13
C HIS A 98 -8.85 3.90 21.12
N PRO A 99 -7.51 3.88 21.23
CA PRO A 99 -6.73 2.63 21.16
C PRO A 99 -7.23 1.52 22.09
N ALA A 100 -7.66 1.87 23.30
CA ALA A 100 -8.20 0.90 24.26
C ALA A 100 -9.57 0.29 23.86
N LEU A 101 -10.28 0.88 22.90
CA LEU A 101 -11.55 0.38 22.36
C LEU A 101 -11.35 -0.41 21.06
N PHE A 102 -10.13 -0.40 20.51
CA PHE A 102 -9.77 -1.19 19.35
C PHE A 102 -9.29 -2.57 19.81
N SER A 103 -10.18 -3.56 19.74
CA SER A 103 -9.83 -4.96 20.00
C SER A 103 -10.36 -5.87 18.89
N LEU A 104 -9.42 -6.43 18.14
CA LEU A 104 -9.66 -7.48 17.13
C LEU A 104 -8.93 -8.78 17.46
N GLU A 105 -8.25 -8.85 18.60
CA GLU A 105 -7.42 -10.01 19.00
C GLU A 105 -8.24 -11.29 19.09
N ASP A 106 -9.46 -11.21 19.64
CA ASP A 106 -10.36 -12.36 19.77
C ASP A 106 -11.06 -12.76 18.46
N ARG A 107 -11.00 -11.90 17.43
CA ARG A 107 -11.68 -12.13 16.14
C ARG A 107 -10.78 -12.71 15.07
N ILE A 108 -9.46 -12.57 15.20
CA ILE A 108 -8.47 -13.04 14.23
C ILE A 108 -7.58 -14.10 14.88
N THR A 109 -7.90 -15.37 14.63
CA THR A 109 -7.18 -16.53 15.19
C THR A 109 -6.04 -16.96 14.28
N HIS A 110 -4.87 -17.26 14.86
CA HIS A 110 -3.77 -17.90 14.13
C HIS A 110 -3.88 -19.41 14.31
N GLY A 111 -4.48 -20.10 13.33
CA GLY A 111 -4.56 -21.55 13.28
C GLY A 111 -5.94 -22.11 13.65
N GLY A 112 -6.74 -22.38 12.62
CA GLY A 112 -7.69 -23.49 12.46
C GLY A 112 -8.77 -23.80 13.51
N GLN A 113 -8.75 -23.22 14.70
CA GLN A 113 -9.72 -23.52 15.75
C GLN A 113 -10.75 -22.41 15.84
N VAL A 114 -11.74 -22.47 14.96
CA VAL A 114 -13.01 -21.81 15.19
C VAL A 114 -13.97 -22.82 15.83
N PRO A 115 -14.35 -22.67 17.12
CA PRO A 115 -15.41 -23.47 17.70
C PRO A 115 -16.75 -22.96 17.15
N SER A 116 -17.36 -23.67 16.22
CA SER A 116 -18.79 -23.50 15.97
C SER A 116 -19.46 -24.84 15.66
N ASN A 117 -20.47 -25.18 16.46
CA ASN A 117 -21.32 -26.37 16.32
C ASN A 117 -22.39 -26.22 15.22
N ARG A 118 -22.31 -25.18 14.38
CA ARG A 118 -23.17 -24.93 13.22
C ARG A 118 -22.35 -25.10 11.95
N THR A 119 -22.96 -25.57 10.86
CA THR A 119 -22.35 -25.55 9.52
C THR A 119 -21.95 -24.11 9.21
N PRO A 120 -20.65 -23.75 9.30
CA PRO A 120 -20.25 -22.36 9.18
C PRO A 120 -20.37 -21.95 7.72
N ILE A 121 -20.84 -20.72 7.48
CA ILE A 121 -20.59 -20.07 6.21
C ILE A 121 -19.09 -19.77 6.17
N GLU A 122 -18.40 -20.36 5.21
CA GLU A 122 -16.97 -20.18 5.03
C GLU A 122 -16.70 -19.27 3.84
N VAL A 123 -15.81 -18.33 4.00
CA VAL A 123 -15.38 -17.42 2.95
C VAL A 123 -13.88 -17.59 2.78
N TYR A 124 -13.43 -17.83 1.57
CA TYR A 124 -12.01 -17.94 1.26
C TYR A 124 -11.61 -16.75 0.39
N THR A 125 -10.51 -16.10 0.75
CA THR A 125 -9.99 -14.92 0.06
C THR A 125 -8.64 -15.24 -0.56
N ASP A 126 -8.35 -14.67 -1.73
CA ASP A 126 -7.05 -14.82 -2.38
C ASP A 126 -6.71 -13.58 -3.23
N GLY A 127 -5.43 -13.21 -3.23
CA GLY A 127 -4.84 -12.13 -4.00
C GLY A 127 -3.68 -12.63 -4.86
N SER A 128 -3.79 -12.46 -6.18
CA SER A 128 -2.77 -12.93 -7.12
C SER A 128 -2.11 -11.78 -7.88
N LYS A 129 -0.84 -12.00 -8.27
CA LYS A 129 -0.15 -11.14 -9.23
C LYS A 129 0.74 -11.98 -10.14
N ILE A 130 0.60 -11.76 -11.45
CA ILE A 130 1.50 -12.29 -12.47
C ILE A 130 1.86 -11.16 -13.45
N ASN A 131 3.14 -10.83 -13.52
CA ASN A 131 3.63 -9.68 -14.30
C ASN A 131 2.83 -8.40 -13.94
N ASP A 132 2.27 -7.74 -14.96
CA ASP A 132 1.45 -6.53 -14.83
C ASP A 132 -0.05 -6.83 -14.65
N GLN A 133 -0.41 -8.05 -14.25
CA GLN A 133 -1.78 -8.44 -13.97
C GLN A 133 -1.92 -8.76 -12.49
N THR A 134 -2.84 -8.06 -11.83
CA THR A 134 -3.14 -8.22 -10.41
C THR A 134 -4.62 -8.50 -10.25
N GLY A 135 -4.97 -9.54 -9.50
CA GLY A 135 -6.35 -10.00 -9.32
C GLY A 135 -6.65 -10.28 -7.85
N SER A 136 -7.89 -10.03 -7.45
CA SER A 136 -8.37 -10.21 -6.09
C SER A 136 -9.70 -10.95 -6.15
N ALA A 137 -9.94 -11.91 -5.25
CA ALA A 137 -11.16 -12.69 -5.25
C ALA A 137 -11.55 -13.20 -3.86
N PHE A 138 -12.84 -13.46 -3.68
CA PHE A 138 -13.32 -14.32 -2.60
C PHE A 138 -14.40 -15.27 -3.10
N CYS A 139 -14.54 -16.41 -2.44
CA CYS A 139 -15.67 -17.32 -2.63
C CYS A 139 -16.31 -17.67 -1.29
N VAL A 140 -17.62 -17.92 -1.33
CA VAL A 140 -18.42 -18.32 -0.18
C VAL A 140 -18.83 -19.77 -0.38
N ILE A 141 -18.54 -20.60 0.60
CA ILE A 141 -18.91 -22.00 0.66
C ILE A 141 -19.91 -22.17 1.81
N ALA A 142 -21.08 -22.72 1.50
CA ALA A 142 -22.06 -23.12 2.48
C ALA A 142 -22.62 -24.48 2.07
N ASN A 143 -22.72 -25.42 3.02
CA ASN A 143 -23.15 -26.80 2.76
C ASN A 143 -22.35 -27.46 1.62
N GLU A 144 -21.01 -27.32 1.65
CA GLU A 144 -20.08 -27.89 0.67
C GLU A 144 -20.24 -27.39 -0.78
N ALA A 145 -21.08 -26.37 -1.00
CA ALA A 145 -21.30 -25.77 -2.31
C ALA A 145 -20.86 -24.31 -2.34
N ILE A 146 -20.28 -23.88 -3.46
CA ILE A 146 -19.99 -22.47 -3.70
C ILE A 146 -21.33 -21.75 -3.93
N THR A 147 -21.69 -20.86 -3.01
CA THR A 147 -22.93 -20.08 -3.07
C THR A 147 -22.73 -18.70 -3.66
N LYS A 148 -21.52 -18.15 -3.53
CA LYS A 148 -21.17 -16.84 -4.08
C LYS A 148 -19.70 -16.75 -4.43
N THR A 149 -19.40 -15.96 -5.45
CA THR A 149 -18.04 -15.58 -5.83
C THR A 149 -17.99 -14.09 -6.10
N TRP A 150 -16.86 -13.48 -5.81
CA TRP A 150 -16.53 -12.12 -6.21
C TRP A 150 -15.09 -12.10 -6.71
N ASN A 151 -14.84 -11.30 -7.74
CA ASN A 151 -13.49 -11.04 -8.22
C ASN A 151 -13.37 -9.61 -8.75
N ALA A 152 -12.14 -9.09 -8.70
CA ALA A 152 -11.78 -7.80 -9.25
C ALA A 152 -10.38 -7.85 -9.86
N LYS A 153 -10.20 -7.12 -10.96
CA LYS A 153 -8.89 -6.85 -11.55
C LYS A 153 -8.38 -5.51 -11.06
N LEU A 154 -7.17 -5.49 -10.50
CA LEU A 154 -6.51 -4.27 -10.05
C LEU A 154 -5.60 -3.72 -11.17
N GLY A 155 -5.06 -2.52 -10.94
CA GLY A 155 -4.08 -1.91 -11.81
C GLY A 155 -2.75 -2.68 -11.88
N PRO A 156 -1.97 -2.47 -12.94
CA PRO A 156 -0.73 -3.21 -13.18
C PRO A 156 0.34 -2.94 -12.10
N ALA A 157 0.33 -1.74 -11.53
CA ALA A 157 1.26 -1.33 -10.48
C ALA A 157 0.87 -1.86 -9.08
N ASN A 158 -0.32 -2.45 -8.91
CA ASN A 158 -0.76 -2.93 -7.60
C ASN A 158 0.05 -4.14 -7.13
N THR A 159 0.21 -4.29 -5.83
CA THR A 159 0.96 -5.41 -5.23
C THR A 159 0.05 -6.59 -4.90
N VAL A 160 0.63 -7.77 -4.67
CA VAL A 160 -0.09 -8.93 -4.12
C VAL A 160 -0.79 -8.55 -2.82
N PHE A 161 -0.08 -7.87 -1.92
CA PHE A 161 -0.65 -7.38 -0.66
C PHE A 161 -1.91 -6.51 -0.84
N GLN A 162 -1.93 -5.61 -1.83
CA GLN A 162 -3.14 -4.81 -2.10
C GLN A 162 -4.29 -5.66 -2.63
N ALA A 163 -4.00 -6.71 -3.39
CA ALA A 163 -5.01 -7.63 -3.89
C ALA A 163 -5.60 -8.49 -2.77
N GLU A 164 -4.76 -9.01 -1.89
CA GLU A 164 -5.16 -9.75 -0.68
C GLU A 164 -6.05 -8.90 0.21
N MET A 165 -5.59 -7.69 0.52
CA MET A 165 -6.34 -6.78 1.39
C MET A 165 -7.68 -6.37 0.78
N LEU A 166 -7.75 -6.22 -0.56
CA LEU A 166 -9.01 -5.95 -1.25
C LEU A 166 -9.97 -7.15 -1.19
N ALA A 167 -9.46 -8.37 -1.35
CA ALA A 167 -10.27 -9.59 -1.25
C ALA A 167 -10.85 -9.72 0.15
N LEU A 168 -10.01 -9.49 1.15
CA LEU A 168 -10.37 -9.54 2.57
C LEU A 168 -11.41 -8.48 2.92
N LYS A 169 -11.23 -7.23 2.47
CA LYS A 169 -12.22 -6.16 2.66
C LYS A 169 -13.56 -6.53 2.03
N ALA A 170 -13.56 -7.00 0.78
CA ALA A 170 -14.79 -7.35 0.07
C ALA A 170 -15.51 -8.53 0.74
N ALA A 171 -14.77 -9.52 1.26
CA ALA A 171 -15.31 -10.62 2.05
C ALA A 171 -15.95 -10.13 3.37
N ILE A 172 -15.30 -9.21 4.09
CA ILE A 172 -15.83 -8.61 5.32
C ILE A 172 -17.11 -7.81 5.03
N GLU A 173 -17.12 -6.98 3.98
CA GLU A 173 -18.30 -6.22 3.55
C GLU A 173 -19.47 -7.15 3.21
N TRP A 174 -19.19 -8.24 2.48
CA TRP A 174 -20.21 -9.23 2.20
C TRP A 174 -20.72 -9.92 3.46
N ALA A 175 -19.82 -10.34 4.36
CA ALA A 175 -20.17 -11.00 5.60
C ALA A 175 -21.02 -10.10 6.52
N ASN A 176 -20.86 -8.78 6.46
CA ASN A 176 -21.75 -7.84 7.16
C ASN A 176 -23.18 -7.83 6.62
N THR A 177 -23.39 -8.20 5.35
CA THR A 177 -24.74 -8.39 4.79
C THR A 177 -25.31 -9.77 5.11
N ALA A 178 -24.47 -10.72 5.52
CA ALA A 178 -24.91 -12.03 5.97
C ALA A 178 -25.37 -11.93 7.42
N ASN A 179 -26.60 -12.34 7.72
CA ASN A 179 -27.15 -12.30 9.08
C ASN A 179 -26.76 -13.55 9.91
N ASP A 180 -25.65 -14.20 9.56
CA ASP A 180 -25.19 -15.46 10.12
C ASP A 180 -23.74 -15.34 10.63
N ASP A 181 -23.28 -16.35 11.36
CA ASP A 181 -21.88 -16.45 11.77
C ASP A 181 -21.02 -16.85 10.56
N VAL A 182 -20.00 -16.04 10.25
CA VAL A 182 -19.17 -16.19 9.05
C VAL A 182 -17.70 -16.33 9.44
N ASN A 183 -17.06 -17.36 8.90
CA ASN A 183 -15.61 -17.57 9.00
C ASN A 183 -14.95 -17.15 7.70
N ILE A 184 -14.04 -16.19 7.76
CA ILE A 184 -13.24 -15.72 6.62
C ILE A 184 -11.82 -16.27 6.77
N TRP A 185 -11.35 -16.96 5.75
CA TRP A 185 -10.05 -17.61 5.68
C TRP A 185 -9.14 -16.88 4.69
N SER A 186 -7.97 -16.48 5.17
CA SER A 186 -6.92 -15.86 4.35
C SER A 186 -5.57 -16.47 4.68
N ASP A 187 -4.83 -16.86 3.65
CA ASP A 187 -3.44 -17.31 3.80
C ASP A 187 -2.45 -16.13 3.91
N SER A 188 -2.92 -14.89 3.73
CA SER A 188 -2.12 -13.69 3.81
C SER A 188 -1.89 -13.25 5.26
N GLU A 189 -0.88 -13.85 5.91
CA GLU A 189 -0.48 -13.49 7.28
C GLU A 189 -0.23 -11.98 7.41
N SER A 190 0.38 -11.36 6.40
CA SER A 190 0.61 -9.92 6.39
C SER A 190 -0.68 -9.09 6.44
N SER A 191 -1.75 -9.54 5.80
CA SER A 191 -3.05 -8.84 5.79
C SER A 191 -3.74 -8.98 7.15
N LEU A 192 -3.72 -10.18 7.73
CA LEU A 192 -4.27 -10.47 9.06
C LEU A 192 -3.52 -9.71 10.17
N GLN A 193 -2.18 -9.66 10.11
CA GLN A 193 -1.37 -8.90 11.08
C GLN A 193 -1.65 -7.39 11.00
N VAL A 194 -1.80 -6.85 9.79
CA VAL A 194 -2.08 -5.43 9.60
C VAL A 194 -3.47 -5.04 10.08
N LEU A 195 -4.48 -5.91 9.95
CA LEU A 195 -5.79 -5.70 10.55
C LEU A 195 -5.75 -5.59 12.08
N LYS A 196 -4.82 -6.27 12.76
CA LYS A 196 -4.61 -6.14 14.21
C LYS A 196 -3.91 -4.84 14.62
N SER A 197 -3.30 -4.11 13.69
CA SER A 197 -2.58 -2.88 14.01
C SER A 197 -3.53 -1.70 14.17
N PHE A 198 -3.46 -1.00 15.31
CA PHE A 198 -4.23 0.24 15.50
C PHE A 198 -3.74 1.38 14.58
N TYR A 199 -2.42 1.48 14.37
CA TYR A 199 -1.83 2.58 13.62
C TYR A 199 -1.66 2.20 12.14
N VAL A 200 -2.70 2.49 11.34
CA VAL A 200 -2.68 2.28 9.89
C VAL A 200 -2.90 3.58 9.14
N LYS A 201 -2.18 3.77 8.03
CA LYS A 201 -2.30 4.96 7.15
C LYS A 201 -3.08 4.69 5.86
N SER A 202 -3.25 3.41 5.54
CA SER A 202 -3.96 2.95 4.36
C SER A 202 -5.47 2.99 4.64
N LYS A 203 -6.18 3.66 3.74
CA LYS A 203 -7.64 3.80 3.74
C LYS A 203 -8.32 2.45 3.61
N ILE A 204 -7.86 1.57 2.71
CA ILE A 204 -8.52 0.26 2.50
C ILE A 204 -8.48 -0.60 3.78
N ILE A 205 -7.36 -0.56 4.50
CA ILE A 205 -7.21 -1.29 5.76
C ILE A 205 -8.09 -0.67 6.85
N GLN A 206 -8.10 0.66 6.98
CA GLN A 206 -8.95 1.32 7.96
C GLN A 206 -10.43 1.04 7.70
N GLU A 207 -10.88 1.08 6.45
CA GLU A 207 -12.25 0.72 6.08
C GLU A 207 -12.55 -0.73 6.49
N ALA A 208 -11.67 -1.68 6.14
CA ALA A 208 -11.85 -3.08 6.53
C ALA A 208 -11.90 -3.27 8.06
N GLN A 209 -11.06 -2.56 8.82
CA GLN A 209 -11.08 -2.58 10.29
C GLN A 209 -12.41 -2.07 10.85
N MET A 210 -12.90 -0.94 10.33
CA MET A 210 -14.17 -0.35 10.77
C MET A 210 -15.35 -1.28 10.46
N THR A 211 -15.42 -1.79 9.24
CA THR A 211 -16.47 -2.73 8.80
C THR A 211 -16.41 -4.03 9.61
N LEU A 212 -15.22 -4.54 9.91
CA LEU A 212 -15.07 -5.73 10.75
C LEU A 212 -15.56 -5.47 12.19
N LEU A 213 -15.28 -4.30 12.77
CA LEU A 213 -15.68 -3.97 14.13
C LEU A 213 -17.21 -3.90 14.29
N GLU A 214 -17.95 -3.51 13.24
CA GLU A 214 -19.42 -3.41 13.23
C GLU A 214 -20.13 -4.76 13.50
N ASN A 215 -19.51 -5.88 13.15
CA ASN A 215 -20.15 -7.20 13.25
C ASN A 215 -19.31 -8.21 14.03
N ALA A 216 -19.74 -8.49 15.26
CA ALA A 216 -19.09 -9.45 16.15
C ALA A 216 -19.23 -10.92 15.71
N ARG A 217 -20.03 -11.22 14.69
CA ARG A 217 -20.24 -12.57 14.15
C ARG A 217 -19.21 -12.99 13.11
N ILE A 218 -18.36 -12.06 12.66
CA ILE A 218 -17.29 -12.34 11.71
C ILE A 218 -16.05 -12.78 12.45
N ARG A 219 -15.51 -13.93 12.05
CA ARG A 219 -14.22 -14.44 12.51
C ARG A 219 -13.27 -14.58 11.33
N LEU A 220 -12.00 -14.30 11.58
CA LEU A 220 -10.92 -14.36 10.60
C LEU A 220 -9.90 -15.42 11.03
N GLY A 221 -9.43 -16.23 10.10
CA GLY A 221 -8.46 -17.29 10.35
C GLY A 221 -7.52 -17.54 9.19
#